data_AF-A0A970WVP0-F1
#
_entry.id   AF-A0A970WVP0-F1
#
_cell.length_a   1.000
_cell.length_b   1.000
_cell.length_c   1.000
_cell.angle_alpha   90.00
_cell.angle_beta   90.00
_cell.angle_gamma   90.00
#
_symmetry.space_group_name_H-M   'P 1'
#
loop_
_entity.id
_entity.type
_entity.pdbx_description
1 polymer ?
#
loop_
_entity_poly.entity_id
_entity_poly.type
_entity_poly.pdbx_seq_one_letter_code
_entity_poly.pdbx_strand_id
1 'polypeptide(L)'
;MKSRHFMASLFLLAAICAGIVTTLTADKPAYANNLAFSQPVNAPMGTAKGIYPGRVVWIHNPDATNENCTNKYGDGWFLNKNNNQDTIDRMVSLAIQLLTGENTDRKSWDALFRYYNENHGYGSLGYTAREKILIKTNATSGWGGNFKTTDLSKVNNQYYAVAETSPQMVLSVLRQLVNVVGVAQADIYVGDPMKHIYKHCYDIWHSEFPDVNYLDHDDYRRLGRVQAAQSSDPLIFYSDKGSVMNVQSDKLYKVFEDVSYIINLPALKGHARAGITLFAKNHFGSHCRNDAFHLHNGLVDPNESGNIRSLNGSYYGLYRVQVDLMGHELLCGKELVYLLDGLWAGSEAIDPPTKWESAPFNSDWTSSVFASQDPVAIESVAFDFLRTEYTAANHPGLDYPQMNGVDDYLHQAADAANWPVGITYDPENDGTPLGSLGVHEHWNNAVNKQYSRNLGMNKGIELIQIPGTVVSEPVIHLKPDLSFTAYPNPFRDMLALSFQLDKPAEINLAVYNIEGKMVKSLKNELLQAGNHQVHWSSASGDLPPGTYFLRLSGKQGSKSFYESKKIQKIK
;
A
#
# COMPACT_ATOMS: atom_id res chain seq x y z
N MET A 1 63.31 36.20 18.29
CA MET A 1 62.12 35.42 18.74
C MET A 1 60.82 36.18 18.44
N LYS A 2 60.49 36.49 17.17
CA LYS A 2 59.19 37.10 16.78
C LYS A 2 58.66 36.68 15.39
N SER A 3 59.41 35.90 14.59
CA SER A 3 59.02 35.56 13.20
C SER A 3 58.40 34.15 13.02
N ARG A 4 58.64 33.20 13.93
CA ARG A 4 58.12 31.81 13.80
C ARG A 4 56.65 31.65 14.19
N HIS A 5 56.07 32.58 14.94
CA HIS A 5 54.66 32.48 15.37
C HIS A 5 53.69 33.17 14.41
N PHE A 6 54.15 34.13 13.58
CA PHE A 6 53.27 34.84 12.66
C PHE A 6 52.83 33.97 11.46
N MET A 7 53.76 33.20 10.88
CA MET A 7 53.45 32.26 9.79
C MET A 7 52.53 31.12 10.26
N ALA A 8 52.74 30.61 11.49
CA ALA A 8 51.89 29.56 12.06
C ALA A 8 50.45 30.05 12.28
N SER A 9 50.27 31.28 12.76
CA SER A 9 48.95 31.89 12.92
C SER A 9 48.24 32.14 11.58
N LEU A 10 49.00 32.50 10.53
CA LEU A 10 48.42 32.72 9.20
C LEU A 10 47.94 31.40 8.55
N PHE A 11 48.70 30.32 8.71
CA PHE A 11 48.30 28.99 8.24
C PHE A 11 47.10 28.43 9.02
N LEU A 12 47.03 28.69 10.33
CA LEU A 12 45.89 28.26 11.13
C LEU A 12 44.61 29.00 10.73
N LEU A 13 44.68 30.30 10.46
CA LEU A 13 43.52 31.08 10.01
C LEU A 13 43.06 30.68 8.60
N ALA A 14 43.99 30.40 7.67
CA ALA A 14 43.64 29.92 6.34
C ALA A 14 42.99 28.53 6.37
N ALA A 15 43.47 27.62 7.25
CA ALA A 15 42.88 26.30 7.43
C ALA A 15 41.49 26.36 8.11
N ILE A 16 41.29 27.28 9.06
CA ILE A 16 39.99 27.48 9.70
C ILE A 16 38.99 28.11 8.71
N CYS A 17 39.40 29.08 7.90
CA CYS A 17 38.54 29.64 6.86
C CYS A 17 38.21 28.63 5.75
N ALA A 18 39.18 27.80 5.33
CA ALA A 18 38.93 26.71 4.38
C ALA A 18 38.00 25.64 4.97
N GLY A 19 38.17 25.30 6.26
CA GLY A 19 37.32 24.36 6.98
C GLY A 19 35.89 24.85 7.22
N ILE A 20 35.69 26.15 7.44
CA ILE A 20 34.36 26.75 7.61
C ILE A 20 33.63 26.85 6.26
N VAL A 21 34.35 27.14 5.16
CA VAL A 21 33.76 27.14 3.81
C VAL A 21 33.38 25.71 3.37
N THR A 22 34.18 24.69 3.70
CA THR A 22 33.84 23.30 3.37
C THR A 22 32.74 22.73 4.26
N THR A 23 32.67 23.07 5.55
CA THR A 23 31.59 22.59 6.45
C THR A 23 30.25 23.29 6.24
N LEU A 24 30.24 24.56 5.81
CA LEU A 24 29.00 25.26 5.44
C LEU A 24 28.51 24.91 4.02
N THR A 25 29.26 24.11 3.26
CA THR A 25 28.86 23.65 1.91
C THR A 25 28.72 22.13 1.77
N ALA A 26 29.02 21.33 2.81
CA ALA A 26 29.13 19.87 2.69
C ALA A 26 28.09 19.01 3.45
N ASP A 27 27.00 19.58 3.99
CA ASP A 27 25.88 18.78 4.55
C ASP A 27 24.57 18.98 3.77
N LYS A 28 24.67 18.90 2.43
CA LYS A 28 23.59 18.30 1.65
C LYS A 28 24.09 16.92 1.25
N PRO A 29 23.44 15.81 1.67
CA PRO A 29 23.69 14.55 1.00
C PRO A 29 23.40 14.77 -0.48
N ALA A 30 24.47 14.66 -1.29
CA ALA A 30 24.34 14.57 -2.73
C ALA A 30 23.69 13.21 -3.03
N TYR A 31 22.36 13.15 -2.94
CA TYR A 31 21.58 12.07 -3.54
C TYR A 31 21.59 12.28 -5.05
N ALA A 32 22.74 12.05 -5.67
CA ALA A 32 22.84 11.91 -7.12
C ALA A 32 22.58 10.44 -7.47
N ASN A 33 21.33 10.01 -7.33
CA ASN A 33 20.79 8.91 -8.12
C ASN A 33 19.61 9.46 -8.93
N ASN A 34 19.91 10.37 -9.85
CA ASN A 34 19.07 10.53 -11.03
C ASN A 34 19.22 9.23 -11.83
N LEU A 35 18.49 8.18 -11.46
CA LEU A 35 18.15 7.13 -12.39
C LEU A 35 17.47 7.86 -13.55
N ALA A 36 18.16 7.96 -14.68
CA ALA A 36 17.60 8.58 -15.87
C ALA A 36 16.34 7.80 -16.22
N PHE A 37 15.17 8.40 -16.00
CA PHE A 37 13.91 7.86 -16.51
C PHE A 37 14.08 7.73 -18.02
N SER A 38 14.16 6.50 -18.54
CA SER A 38 14.16 6.29 -19.99
C SER A 38 12.86 6.78 -20.62
N GLN A 39 11.79 6.79 -19.82
CA GLN A 39 10.46 7.28 -20.16
C GLN A 39 10.24 8.74 -19.72
N PRO A 40 9.42 9.51 -20.45
CA PRO A 40 9.08 10.87 -20.06
C PRO A 40 8.30 10.88 -18.72
N VAL A 41 8.76 11.72 -17.79
CA VAL A 41 8.05 11.97 -16.52
C VAL A 41 6.90 12.93 -16.73
N ASN A 42 5.85 12.82 -15.91
CA ASN A 42 4.68 13.71 -15.92
C ASN A 42 4.01 13.85 -17.31
N ALA A 43 3.98 12.75 -18.07
CA ALA A 43 3.40 12.66 -19.41
C ALA A 43 2.18 11.72 -19.40
N PRO A 44 1.02 12.16 -18.89
CA PRO A 44 -0.14 11.29 -18.69
C PRO A 44 -0.77 10.86 -20.00
N MET A 45 -0.96 9.55 -20.13
CA MET A 45 -1.68 8.87 -21.21
C MET A 45 -2.87 8.06 -20.65
N GLY A 46 -3.88 7.86 -21.48
CA GLY A 46 -5.14 7.22 -21.08
C GLY A 46 -6.12 8.12 -20.33
N THR A 47 -7.17 7.50 -19.79
CA THR A 47 -8.32 8.15 -19.16
C THR A 47 -8.43 7.69 -17.71
N ALA A 48 -8.14 8.61 -16.81
CA ALA A 48 -8.13 8.37 -15.38
C ALA A 48 -9.52 7.94 -14.83
N LYS A 49 -9.55 7.03 -13.85
CA LYS A 49 -10.76 6.47 -13.22
C LYS A 49 -10.86 6.78 -11.72
N GLY A 50 -12.06 6.63 -11.16
CA GLY A 50 -12.34 6.80 -9.73
C GLY A 50 -13.11 8.08 -9.39
N ILE A 51 -13.64 8.14 -8.15
CA ILE A 51 -14.32 9.34 -7.61
C ILE A 51 -13.45 10.59 -7.77
N TYR A 52 -12.15 10.44 -7.53
CA TYR A 52 -11.13 11.39 -7.91
C TYR A 52 -10.25 10.76 -9.00
N PRO A 53 -10.45 11.11 -10.28
CA PRO A 53 -9.81 10.39 -11.38
C PRO A 53 -8.28 10.30 -11.28
N GLY A 54 -7.73 9.09 -11.24
CA GLY A 54 -6.28 8.85 -11.18
C GLY A 54 -5.67 9.08 -9.79
N ARG A 55 -6.48 9.17 -8.74
CA ARG A 55 -5.99 9.28 -7.37
C ARG A 55 -5.46 7.93 -6.90
N VAL A 56 -4.24 7.97 -6.37
CA VAL A 56 -3.63 6.88 -5.61
C VAL A 56 -3.31 7.42 -4.22
N VAL A 57 -3.68 6.68 -3.18
CA VAL A 57 -3.30 6.97 -1.80
C VAL A 57 -2.17 6.05 -1.39
N TRP A 58 -1.17 6.59 -0.70
CA TRP A 58 -0.11 5.83 -0.04
C TRP A 58 0.02 6.25 1.42
N ILE A 59 -0.17 5.29 2.32
CA ILE A 59 0.02 5.43 3.75
C ILE A 59 1.26 4.63 4.15
N HIS A 60 2.23 5.28 4.77
CA HIS A 60 3.40 4.62 5.36
C HIS A 60 3.41 4.85 6.87
N ASN A 61 3.49 3.77 7.65
CA ASN A 61 3.67 3.86 9.09
C ASN A 61 4.63 2.75 9.58
N PRO A 62 5.86 3.07 9.99
CA PRO A 62 6.83 2.06 10.43
C PRO A 62 6.34 1.25 11.63
N ASP A 63 5.44 1.79 12.46
CA ASP A 63 4.87 1.06 13.61
C ASP A 63 3.92 -0.07 13.22
N ALA A 64 3.62 -0.25 11.92
CA ALA A 64 2.76 -1.31 11.42
C ALA A 64 3.44 -2.69 11.45
N THR A 65 4.76 -2.72 11.32
CA THR A 65 5.55 -3.96 11.28
C THR A 65 6.63 -3.97 12.35
N ASN A 66 7.06 -5.16 12.76
CA ASN A 66 8.19 -5.32 13.67
C ASN A 66 9.50 -5.24 12.88
N GLU A 67 10.26 -4.16 13.09
CA GLU A 67 11.55 -3.88 12.47
C GLU A 67 12.60 -4.99 12.73
N ASN A 68 12.40 -5.78 13.79
CA ASN A 68 13.30 -6.86 14.21
C ASN A 68 12.89 -8.26 13.68
N CYS A 69 11.81 -8.36 12.91
CA CYS A 69 11.39 -9.61 12.28
C CYS A 69 12.53 -10.21 11.44
N THR A 70 12.85 -11.48 11.65
CA THR A 70 13.98 -12.14 10.95
C THR A 70 13.56 -12.93 9.72
N ASN A 71 12.26 -13.18 9.53
CA ASN A 71 11.70 -14.05 8.49
C ASN A 71 12.25 -15.49 8.51
N LYS A 72 12.76 -15.93 9.66
CA LYS A 72 13.17 -17.32 9.88
C LYS A 72 12.02 -18.15 10.44
N TYR A 73 12.18 -19.47 10.44
CA TYR A 73 11.17 -20.37 11.00
C TYR A 73 10.83 -20.02 12.46
N GLY A 74 9.54 -19.85 12.76
CA GLY A 74 9.05 -19.37 14.07
C GLY A 74 9.03 -17.84 14.23
N ASP A 75 9.52 -17.10 13.24
CA ASP A 75 9.59 -15.64 13.22
C ASP A 75 9.31 -15.07 11.82
N GLY A 76 8.22 -15.54 11.21
CA GLY A 76 7.77 -15.07 9.89
C GLY A 76 7.02 -13.75 9.98
N TRP A 77 7.14 -12.94 8.94
CA TRP A 77 6.41 -11.67 8.78
C TRP A 77 4.90 -11.80 8.97
N PHE A 78 4.29 -12.94 8.61
CA PHE A 78 2.84 -13.16 8.70
C PHE A 78 2.30 -13.39 10.13
N LEU A 79 3.18 -13.51 11.13
CA LEU A 79 2.79 -13.77 12.52
C LEU A 79 2.30 -12.49 13.22
N ASN A 80 1.31 -12.61 14.12
CA ASN A 80 0.77 -11.47 14.88
C ASN A 80 1.83 -10.68 15.66
N LYS A 81 2.86 -11.35 16.21
CA LYS A 81 3.95 -10.66 16.92
C LYS A 81 4.75 -9.68 16.05
N ASN A 82 4.65 -9.83 14.72
CA ASN A 82 5.38 -9.01 13.77
C ASN A 82 4.49 -7.93 13.11
N ASN A 83 3.21 -7.87 13.44
CA ASN A 83 2.26 -6.93 12.85
C ASN A 83 1.44 -6.23 13.92
N ASN A 84 1.45 -4.91 13.91
CA ASN A 84 0.59 -4.12 14.78
C ASN A 84 -0.79 -3.95 14.14
N GLN A 85 -1.73 -4.83 14.51
CA GLN A 85 -3.07 -4.85 13.93
C GLN A 85 -3.81 -3.50 14.06
N ASP A 86 -3.70 -2.81 15.19
CA ASP A 86 -4.38 -1.53 15.41
C ASP A 86 -3.84 -0.46 14.45
N THR A 87 -2.53 -0.45 14.19
CA THR A 87 -1.91 0.44 13.20
C THR A 87 -2.37 0.10 11.79
N ILE A 88 -2.39 -1.18 11.42
CA ILE A 88 -2.82 -1.63 10.08
C ILE A 88 -4.28 -1.28 9.83
N ASP A 89 -5.18 -1.49 10.81
CA ASP A 89 -6.59 -1.10 10.73
C ASP A 89 -6.75 0.40 10.44
N ARG A 90 -5.97 1.25 11.13
CA ARG A 90 -5.97 2.70 10.93
C ARG A 90 -5.45 3.08 9.55
N MET A 91 -4.41 2.41 9.06
CA MET A 91 -3.87 2.66 7.73
C MET A 91 -4.90 2.34 6.64
N VAL A 92 -5.60 1.21 6.74
CA VAL A 92 -6.66 0.82 5.79
C VAL A 92 -7.83 1.81 5.84
N SER A 93 -8.31 2.15 7.04
CA SER A 93 -9.37 3.15 7.23
C SER A 93 -9.00 4.50 6.60
N LEU A 94 -7.79 5.00 6.89
CA LEU A 94 -7.32 6.28 6.36
C LEU A 94 -7.13 6.25 4.84
N ALA A 95 -6.62 5.14 4.28
CA ALA A 95 -6.45 5.00 2.85
C ALA A 95 -7.79 5.12 2.10
N ILE A 96 -8.83 4.45 2.61
CA ILE A 96 -10.19 4.49 2.04
C ILE A 96 -10.83 5.89 2.19
N GLN A 97 -10.66 6.55 3.34
CA GLN A 97 -11.15 7.92 3.55
C GLN A 97 -10.48 8.93 2.62
N LEU A 98 -9.16 8.90 2.47
CA LEU A 98 -8.44 9.81 1.58
C LEU A 98 -8.73 9.54 0.10
N LEU A 99 -8.91 8.27 -0.26
CA LEU A 99 -9.26 7.88 -1.63
C LEU A 99 -10.59 8.51 -2.03
N THR A 100 -11.56 8.47 -1.12
CA THR A 100 -12.95 8.93 -1.36
C THR A 100 -13.19 10.39 -1.00
N GLY A 101 -12.26 11.05 -0.29
CA GLY A 101 -12.44 12.41 0.23
C GLY A 101 -13.44 12.51 1.39
N GLU A 102 -13.97 11.39 1.87
CA GLU A 102 -14.96 11.32 2.93
C GLU A 102 -14.31 11.26 4.32
N ASN A 103 -15.05 11.68 5.35
CA ASN A 103 -14.52 11.84 6.71
C ASN A 103 -14.86 10.69 7.68
N THR A 104 -15.46 9.61 7.18
CA THR A 104 -15.81 8.42 7.97
C THR A 104 -15.80 7.20 7.06
N ASP A 105 -15.36 6.05 7.57
CA ASP A 105 -15.35 4.78 6.83
C ASP A 105 -16.71 4.46 6.18
N ARG A 106 -17.82 4.66 6.89
CA ARG A 106 -19.17 4.34 6.37
C ARG A 106 -19.50 5.13 5.09
N LYS A 107 -19.22 6.43 5.09
CA LYS A 107 -19.44 7.28 3.91
C LYS A 107 -18.48 6.93 2.78
N SER A 108 -17.22 6.64 3.12
CA SER A 108 -16.22 6.23 2.13
C SER A 108 -16.64 4.96 1.40
N TRP A 109 -17.04 3.92 2.12
CA TRP A 109 -17.52 2.68 1.48
C TRP A 109 -18.78 2.91 0.66
N ASP A 110 -19.78 3.64 1.18
CA ASP A 110 -20.99 3.98 0.41
C ASP A 110 -20.64 4.71 -0.89
N ALA A 111 -19.69 5.65 -0.86
CA ALA A 111 -19.21 6.35 -2.06
C ALA A 111 -18.54 5.40 -3.07
N LEU A 112 -17.71 4.45 -2.61
CA LEU A 112 -17.08 3.44 -3.48
C LEU A 112 -18.13 2.59 -4.19
N PHE A 113 -19.12 2.07 -3.46
CA PHE A 113 -20.20 1.26 -4.04
C PHE A 113 -21.05 2.07 -5.02
N ARG A 114 -21.44 3.30 -4.68
CA ARG A 114 -22.22 4.16 -5.58
C ARG A 114 -21.49 4.47 -6.86
N TYR A 115 -20.21 4.85 -6.76
CA TYR A 115 -19.38 5.11 -7.92
C TYR A 115 -19.29 3.88 -8.81
N TYR A 116 -18.99 2.72 -8.22
CA TYR A 116 -18.90 1.47 -8.98
C TYR A 116 -20.24 1.15 -9.66
N ASN A 117 -21.34 1.12 -8.92
CA ASN A 117 -22.65 0.74 -9.44
C ASN A 117 -23.13 1.69 -10.54
N GLU A 118 -22.87 2.99 -10.42
CA GLU A 118 -23.20 3.98 -11.45
C GLU A 118 -22.40 3.75 -12.74
N ASN A 119 -21.10 3.44 -12.62
CA ASN A 119 -20.24 3.19 -13.78
C ASN A 119 -20.45 1.82 -14.45
N HIS A 120 -21.17 0.90 -13.79
CA HIS A 120 -21.55 -0.42 -14.34
C HIS A 120 -23.03 -0.50 -14.74
N GLY A 121 -23.74 0.63 -14.78
CA GLY A 121 -25.14 0.67 -15.23
C GLY A 121 -26.16 0.14 -14.22
N TYR A 122 -25.76 -0.09 -12.96
CA TYR A 122 -26.63 -0.50 -11.86
C TYR A 122 -27.26 0.70 -11.12
N GLY A 123 -26.91 1.93 -11.51
CA GLY A 123 -27.37 3.17 -10.90
C GLY A 123 -26.56 3.57 -9.65
N SER A 124 -26.86 4.74 -9.06
CA SER A 124 -26.10 5.28 -7.92
C SER A 124 -26.54 4.65 -6.58
N LEU A 125 -26.46 3.33 -6.48
CA LEU A 125 -26.80 2.55 -5.29
C LEU A 125 -25.56 2.25 -4.44
N GLY A 126 -25.69 2.31 -3.12
CA GLY A 126 -24.69 1.74 -2.22
C GLY A 126 -24.72 0.21 -2.25
N TYR A 127 -24.01 -0.43 -1.32
CA TYR A 127 -24.10 -1.89 -1.14
C TYR A 127 -25.55 -2.33 -0.90
N THR A 128 -25.99 -3.37 -1.61
CA THR A 128 -27.28 -4.02 -1.43
C THR A 128 -27.09 -5.39 -0.79
N ALA A 129 -27.91 -5.70 0.22
CA ALA A 129 -27.84 -6.98 0.92
C ALA A 129 -27.94 -8.15 -0.07
N ARG A 130 -27.12 -9.20 0.18
CA ARG A 130 -26.93 -10.40 -0.66
C ARG A 130 -26.02 -10.24 -1.87
N GLU A 131 -25.54 -9.03 -2.17
CA GLU A 131 -24.42 -8.89 -3.09
C GLU A 131 -23.16 -9.51 -2.46
N LYS A 132 -22.46 -10.32 -3.25
CA LYS A 132 -21.33 -11.12 -2.78
C LYS A 132 -20.01 -10.43 -3.08
N ILE A 133 -19.04 -10.57 -2.18
CA ILE A 133 -17.72 -9.95 -2.29
C ILE A 133 -16.63 -11.00 -2.21
N LEU A 134 -15.69 -10.99 -3.16
CA LEU A 134 -14.45 -11.75 -3.07
C LEU A 134 -13.31 -10.86 -2.59
N ILE A 135 -12.62 -11.25 -1.51
CA ILE A 135 -11.31 -10.73 -1.15
C ILE A 135 -10.26 -11.65 -1.77
N LYS A 136 -9.67 -11.23 -2.90
CA LYS A 136 -8.68 -12.02 -3.64
C LYS A 136 -7.29 -11.77 -3.08
N THR A 137 -6.71 -12.78 -2.44
CA THR A 137 -5.35 -12.72 -1.88
C THR A 137 -4.29 -13.09 -2.93
N ASN A 138 -3.07 -12.62 -2.74
CA ASN A 138 -1.86 -13.23 -3.28
C ASN A 138 -1.37 -14.31 -2.31
N ALA A 139 -1.25 -15.56 -2.78
CA ALA A 139 -0.85 -16.71 -1.97
C ALA A 139 0.18 -17.56 -2.72
N THR A 140 1.24 -16.93 -3.24
CA THR A 140 2.16 -17.55 -4.19
C THR A 140 2.69 -18.87 -3.65
N SER A 141 3.00 -18.97 -2.35
CA SER A 141 3.62 -20.16 -1.73
C SER A 141 2.67 -21.34 -1.47
N GLY A 142 1.35 -21.15 -1.58
CA GLY A 142 0.32 -22.11 -1.18
C GLY A 142 0.13 -23.30 -2.13
N TRP A 143 1.21 -24.00 -2.53
CA TRP A 143 1.19 -25.22 -3.34
C TRP A 143 1.70 -26.45 -2.57
N GLY A 144 1.51 -27.64 -3.15
CA GLY A 144 1.86 -28.92 -2.54
C GLY A 144 3.31 -29.00 -2.05
N GLY A 145 3.50 -29.50 -0.82
CA GLY A 145 4.81 -29.63 -0.18
C GLY A 145 5.20 -28.46 0.74
N ASN A 146 4.48 -27.34 0.71
CA ASN A 146 4.73 -26.20 1.59
C ASN A 146 3.85 -26.17 2.85
N PHE A 147 2.96 -27.15 3.01
CA PHE A 147 2.06 -27.27 4.16
C PHE A 147 1.91 -28.74 4.60
N LYS A 148 1.51 -28.95 5.86
CA LYS A 148 1.09 -30.26 6.35
C LYS A 148 -0.35 -30.52 5.91
N THR A 149 -0.59 -31.58 5.15
CA THR A 149 -1.95 -31.94 4.70
C THR A 149 -2.91 -32.26 5.85
N THR A 150 -2.41 -32.56 7.05
CA THR A 150 -3.24 -32.82 8.24
C THR A 150 -4.04 -31.58 8.67
N ASP A 151 -3.44 -30.39 8.63
CA ASP A 151 -4.00 -29.17 9.23
C ASP A 151 -3.74 -27.86 8.45
N LEU A 152 -3.07 -27.95 7.29
CA LEU A 152 -2.63 -26.82 6.45
C LEU A 152 -1.63 -25.87 7.16
N SER A 153 -0.92 -26.34 8.19
CA SER A 153 0.17 -25.55 8.78
C SER A 153 1.37 -25.47 7.83
N LYS A 154 1.98 -24.29 7.72
CA LYS A 154 3.14 -24.03 6.85
C LYS A 154 4.34 -24.86 7.33
N VAL A 155 5.10 -25.45 6.41
CA VAL A 155 6.29 -26.26 6.74
C VAL A 155 7.55 -25.39 6.82
N ASN A 156 8.55 -25.87 7.56
CA ASN A 156 9.88 -25.25 7.58
C ASN A 156 10.69 -25.65 6.34
N ASN A 157 10.67 -24.81 5.30
CA ASN A 157 11.53 -24.98 4.13
C ASN A 157 11.94 -23.60 3.57
N GLN A 158 12.63 -23.57 2.43
CA GLN A 158 13.09 -22.33 1.80
C GLN A 158 11.95 -21.36 1.39
N TYR A 159 10.71 -21.85 1.28
CA TYR A 159 9.52 -21.06 0.94
C TYR A 159 8.70 -20.64 2.16
N TYR A 160 9.23 -20.83 3.39
CA TYR A 160 8.51 -20.54 4.63
C TYR A 160 8.05 -19.08 4.72
N ALA A 161 8.88 -18.13 4.31
CA ALA A 161 8.65 -16.70 4.50
C ALA A 161 8.42 -15.91 3.20
N VAL A 162 8.02 -16.57 2.11
CA VAL A 162 7.65 -15.90 0.84
C VAL A 162 6.74 -14.70 1.11
N ALA A 163 7.03 -13.55 0.49
CA ALA A 163 6.21 -12.36 0.57
C ALA A 163 4.90 -12.54 -0.23
N GLU A 164 3.78 -12.49 0.48
CA GLU A 164 2.42 -12.69 -0.01
C GLU A 164 1.45 -11.83 0.83
N THR A 165 0.14 -11.90 0.62
CA THR A 165 -0.80 -11.01 1.33
C THR A 165 -0.77 -11.25 2.84
N SER A 166 -0.64 -10.19 3.61
CA SER A 166 -0.65 -10.21 5.07
C SER A 166 -2.02 -10.61 5.61
N PRO A 167 -2.07 -11.59 6.55
CA PRO A 167 -3.31 -11.93 7.23
C PRO A 167 -3.98 -10.72 7.88
N GLN A 168 -3.19 -9.79 8.38
CA GLN A 168 -3.64 -8.59 9.08
C GLN A 168 -4.33 -7.60 8.14
N MET A 169 -3.87 -7.47 6.88
CA MET A 169 -4.54 -6.66 5.85
C MET A 169 -5.92 -7.22 5.52
N VAL A 170 -6.02 -8.54 5.32
CA VAL A 170 -7.30 -9.22 5.07
C VAL A 170 -8.25 -9.07 6.26
N LEU A 171 -7.74 -9.18 7.50
CA LEU A 171 -8.55 -8.99 8.70
C LEU A 171 -9.10 -7.56 8.79
N SER A 172 -8.29 -6.55 8.47
CA SER A 172 -8.74 -5.15 8.43
C SER A 172 -9.85 -4.94 7.41
N VAL A 173 -9.73 -5.53 6.21
CA VAL A 173 -10.78 -5.44 5.18
C VAL A 173 -12.05 -6.17 5.62
N LEU A 174 -11.95 -7.36 6.23
CA LEU A 174 -13.10 -8.07 6.78
C LEU A 174 -13.83 -7.24 7.85
N ARG A 175 -13.10 -6.61 8.78
CA ARG A 175 -13.67 -5.70 9.78
C ARG A 175 -14.39 -4.52 9.12
N GLN A 176 -13.83 -3.94 8.07
CA GLN A 176 -14.47 -2.87 7.31
C GLN A 176 -15.78 -3.33 6.64
N LEU A 177 -15.75 -4.45 5.92
CA LEU A 177 -16.94 -4.98 5.24
C LEU A 177 -18.05 -5.39 6.22
N VAL A 178 -17.71 -6.14 7.27
CA VAL A 178 -18.73 -6.69 8.19
C VAL A 178 -19.22 -5.62 9.17
N ASN A 179 -18.32 -4.89 9.83
CA ASN A 179 -18.70 -3.99 10.93
C ASN A 179 -19.07 -2.57 10.45
N VAL A 180 -18.49 -2.11 9.34
CA VAL A 180 -18.79 -0.78 8.79
C VAL A 180 -19.85 -0.87 7.72
N VAL A 181 -19.61 -1.63 6.65
CA VAL A 181 -20.55 -1.71 5.52
C VAL A 181 -21.81 -2.49 5.92
N GLY A 182 -21.66 -3.55 6.71
CA GLY A 182 -22.77 -4.42 7.10
C GLY A 182 -22.99 -5.58 6.14
N VAL A 183 -21.95 -5.99 5.40
CA VAL A 183 -21.98 -7.18 4.54
C VAL A 183 -22.12 -8.42 5.42
N ALA A 184 -23.06 -9.30 5.09
CA ALA A 184 -23.19 -10.55 5.82
C ALA A 184 -21.96 -11.43 5.56
N GLN A 185 -21.39 -12.02 6.61
CA GLN A 185 -20.20 -12.87 6.51
C GLN A 185 -20.34 -13.98 5.45
N ALA A 186 -21.52 -14.61 5.38
CA ALA A 186 -21.83 -15.67 4.42
C ALA A 186 -21.85 -15.21 2.94
N ASP A 187 -21.89 -13.90 2.69
CA ASP A 187 -21.81 -13.30 1.35
C ASP A 187 -20.37 -12.87 1.01
N ILE A 188 -19.39 -13.12 1.88
CA ILE A 188 -17.97 -12.84 1.67
C ILE A 188 -17.21 -14.13 1.36
N TYR A 189 -16.33 -14.07 0.37
CA TYR A 189 -15.37 -15.09 0.01
C TYR A 189 -13.95 -14.54 0.20
N VAL A 190 -13.02 -15.36 0.68
CA VAL A 190 -11.63 -14.97 0.88
C VAL A 190 -10.72 -16.04 0.30
N GLY A 191 -9.72 -15.63 -0.49
CA GLY A 191 -8.62 -16.51 -0.92
C GLY A 191 -8.25 -16.37 -2.39
N ASP A 192 -7.19 -17.08 -2.77
CA ASP A 192 -6.85 -17.36 -4.16
C ASP A 192 -7.40 -18.76 -4.50
N PRO A 193 -8.33 -18.90 -5.47
CA PRO A 193 -8.96 -20.18 -5.74
C PRO A 193 -7.99 -21.24 -6.30
N MET A 194 -6.81 -20.85 -6.78
CA MET A 194 -5.76 -21.79 -7.21
C MET A 194 -4.87 -22.25 -6.04
N LYS A 195 -4.97 -21.66 -4.85
CA LYS A 195 -4.02 -21.88 -3.75
C LYS A 195 -4.72 -22.35 -2.48
N HIS A 196 -3.93 -22.94 -1.59
CA HIS A 196 -4.39 -23.32 -0.25
C HIS A 196 -4.32 -22.14 0.71
N ILE A 197 -5.30 -22.05 1.62
CA ILE A 197 -5.23 -21.10 2.75
C ILE A 197 -4.51 -21.77 3.92
N TYR A 198 -3.33 -21.25 4.24
CA TYR A 198 -2.57 -21.71 5.40
C TYR A 198 -3.37 -21.56 6.70
N LYS A 199 -3.10 -22.47 7.64
CA LYS A 199 -3.74 -22.50 8.95
C LYS A 199 -3.67 -21.17 9.69
N HIS A 200 -2.52 -20.48 9.66
CA HIS A 200 -2.35 -19.22 10.40
C HIS A 200 -3.24 -18.10 9.84
N CYS A 201 -3.42 -18.03 8.52
CA CYS A 201 -4.34 -17.09 7.89
C CYS A 201 -5.78 -17.40 8.32
N TYR A 202 -6.19 -18.66 8.14
CA TYR A 202 -7.52 -19.14 8.51
C TYR A 202 -7.84 -18.86 9.98
N ASP A 203 -6.95 -19.23 10.90
CA ASP A 203 -7.16 -19.05 12.34
C ASP A 203 -7.38 -17.58 12.71
N ILE A 204 -6.58 -16.66 12.13
CA ILE A 204 -6.71 -15.21 12.37
C ILE A 204 -8.09 -14.73 11.93
N TRP A 205 -8.49 -15.04 10.69
CA TRP A 205 -9.73 -14.53 10.11
C TRP A 205 -10.97 -15.17 10.73
N HIS A 206 -10.98 -16.51 10.80
CA HIS A 206 -12.12 -17.29 11.28
C HIS A 206 -12.39 -17.06 12.77
N SER A 207 -11.38 -16.67 13.56
CA SER A 207 -11.58 -16.35 14.98
C SER A 207 -12.54 -15.17 15.22
N GLU A 208 -12.61 -14.23 14.27
CA GLU A 208 -13.53 -13.08 14.32
C GLU A 208 -14.73 -13.25 13.39
N PHE A 209 -14.56 -13.94 12.26
CA PHE A 209 -15.56 -14.04 11.20
C PHE A 209 -15.79 -15.50 10.77
N PRO A 210 -16.38 -16.35 11.64
CA PRO A 210 -16.51 -17.78 11.39
C PRO A 210 -17.44 -18.15 10.22
N ASP A 211 -18.34 -17.25 9.82
CA ASP A 211 -19.34 -17.51 8.78
C ASP A 211 -18.87 -17.07 7.38
N VAL A 212 -17.62 -16.63 7.22
CA VAL A 212 -17.02 -16.26 5.93
C VAL A 212 -16.61 -17.49 5.14
N ASN A 213 -16.74 -17.43 3.81
CA ASN A 213 -16.35 -18.52 2.92
C ASN A 213 -14.84 -18.46 2.60
N TYR A 214 -14.04 -19.22 3.34
CA TYR A 214 -12.60 -19.34 3.10
C TYR A 214 -12.31 -20.36 1.99
N LEU A 215 -11.91 -19.88 0.82
CA LEU A 215 -11.65 -20.70 -0.36
C LEU A 215 -10.42 -21.60 -0.19
N ASP A 216 -10.43 -22.76 -0.82
CA ASP A 216 -9.24 -23.59 -0.96
C ASP A 216 -9.27 -24.34 -2.29
N HIS A 217 -8.11 -24.56 -2.89
CA HIS A 217 -7.98 -25.29 -4.14
C HIS A 217 -8.50 -26.75 -4.04
N ASP A 218 -8.20 -27.41 -2.92
CA ASP A 218 -8.55 -28.81 -2.67
C ASP A 218 -9.73 -28.94 -1.69
N ASP A 219 -10.26 -30.16 -1.57
CA ASP A 219 -11.31 -30.46 -0.59
C ASP A 219 -10.77 -30.56 0.85
N TYR A 220 -10.69 -29.40 1.52
CA TYR A 220 -10.41 -29.28 2.95
C TYR A 220 -11.63 -28.88 3.78
N ARG A 221 -12.85 -29.30 3.39
CA ARG A 221 -14.09 -29.05 4.16
C ARG A 221 -14.01 -29.55 5.59
N ARG A 222 -13.31 -30.67 5.84
CA ARG A 222 -13.06 -31.19 7.20
C ARG A 222 -12.27 -30.23 8.09
N LEU A 223 -11.60 -29.24 7.51
CA LEU A 223 -10.87 -28.18 8.19
C LEU A 223 -11.58 -26.82 8.06
N GLY A 224 -12.85 -26.78 7.63
CA GLY A 224 -13.66 -25.56 7.56
C GLY A 224 -13.38 -24.65 6.35
N ARG A 225 -12.80 -25.18 5.27
CA ARG A 225 -12.62 -24.46 3.99
C ARG A 225 -13.72 -24.80 2.98
N VAL A 226 -13.89 -23.94 1.97
CA VAL A 226 -14.79 -24.11 0.83
C VAL A 226 -13.95 -24.42 -0.41
N GLN A 227 -14.16 -25.59 -1.03
CA GLN A 227 -13.43 -25.95 -2.24
C GLN A 227 -13.82 -25.02 -3.41
N ALA A 228 -12.82 -24.47 -4.11
CA ALA A 228 -13.03 -23.66 -5.29
C ALA A 228 -13.60 -24.51 -6.45
N ALA A 229 -14.73 -24.06 -7.01
CA ALA A 229 -15.35 -24.71 -8.15
C ALA A 229 -14.91 -24.07 -9.48
N GLN A 230 -14.86 -24.84 -10.56
CA GLN A 230 -14.51 -24.37 -11.90
C GLN A 230 -15.77 -24.00 -12.70
N SER A 231 -15.66 -23.06 -13.64
CA SER A 231 -16.70 -22.78 -14.63
C SER A 231 -16.92 -23.96 -15.59
N SER A 232 -18.11 -24.03 -16.19
CA SER A 232 -18.42 -25.01 -17.23
C SER A 232 -17.65 -24.75 -18.52
N ASP A 233 -17.54 -23.47 -18.90
CA ASP A 233 -17.06 -23.01 -20.19
C ASP A 233 -15.83 -22.10 -20.05
N PRO A 234 -14.98 -21.99 -21.07
CA PRO A 234 -13.98 -20.92 -21.13
C PRO A 234 -14.66 -19.56 -21.05
N LEU A 235 -14.10 -18.67 -20.24
CA LEU A 235 -14.65 -17.33 -19.99
C LEU A 235 -13.68 -16.23 -20.42
N ILE A 236 -12.37 -16.47 -20.34
CA ILE A 236 -11.36 -15.55 -20.87
C ILE A 236 -10.81 -16.08 -22.20
N PHE A 237 -10.66 -15.17 -23.17
CA PHE A 237 -10.07 -15.42 -24.48
C PHE A 237 -8.85 -14.51 -24.67
N TYR A 238 -7.68 -15.08 -24.95
CA TYR A 238 -6.45 -14.31 -25.07
C TYR A 238 -6.37 -13.61 -26.43
N SER A 239 -6.19 -12.30 -26.39
CA SER A 239 -6.31 -11.42 -27.56
C SER A 239 -5.21 -11.62 -28.61
N ASP A 240 -4.13 -12.29 -28.24
CA ASP A 240 -3.06 -12.68 -29.16
C ASP A 240 -3.46 -13.81 -30.11
N LYS A 241 -4.59 -14.50 -29.86
CA LYS A 241 -5.13 -15.59 -30.69
C LYS A 241 -4.11 -16.70 -30.98
N GLY A 242 -3.21 -16.93 -30.02
CA GLY A 242 -2.16 -17.95 -30.10
C GLY A 242 -0.89 -17.53 -30.85
N SER A 243 -0.73 -16.23 -31.16
CA SER A 243 0.49 -15.71 -31.79
C SER A 243 1.68 -15.60 -30.81
N VAL A 244 1.40 -15.53 -29.51
CA VAL A 244 2.36 -15.44 -28.41
C VAL A 244 2.12 -16.50 -27.35
N MET A 245 0.86 -16.67 -26.93
CA MET A 245 0.42 -17.64 -25.95
C MET A 245 0.24 -19.00 -26.61
N ASN A 246 0.56 -20.09 -25.90
CA ASN A 246 0.35 -21.45 -26.42
C ASN A 246 -1.11 -21.93 -26.26
N VAL A 247 -2.00 -21.06 -25.79
CA VAL A 247 -3.42 -21.32 -25.56
C VAL A 247 -4.21 -20.08 -25.98
N GLN A 248 -5.48 -20.26 -26.33
CA GLN A 248 -6.34 -19.17 -26.81
C GLN A 248 -7.42 -18.77 -25.82
N SER A 249 -7.72 -19.61 -24.83
CA SER A 249 -8.74 -19.33 -23.82
C SER A 249 -8.57 -20.16 -22.57
N ASP A 250 -9.23 -19.74 -21.49
CA ASP A 250 -9.29 -20.46 -20.24
C ASP A 250 -10.64 -20.39 -19.55
N LYS A 251 -10.92 -21.45 -18.79
CA LYS A 251 -11.97 -21.45 -17.76
C LYS A 251 -11.53 -20.62 -16.57
N LEU A 252 -12.46 -19.89 -15.97
CA LEU A 252 -12.24 -19.18 -14.70
C LEU A 252 -12.89 -19.94 -13.55
N TYR A 253 -12.43 -19.72 -12.32
CA TYR A 253 -13.12 -20.29 -11.16
C TYR A 253 -14.51 -19.67 -11.01
N LYS A 254 -15.51 -20.49 -10.65
CA LYS A 254 -16.93 -20.12 -10.55
C LYS A 254 -17.18 -18.91 -9.65
N VAL A 255 -16.34 -18.71 -8.63
CA VAL A 255 -16.45 -17.56 -7.71
C VAL A 255 -16.42 -16.22 -8.46
N PHE A 256 -15.67 -16.09 -9.55
CA PHE A 256 -15.60 -14.85 -10.33
C PHE A 256 -16.91 -14.55 -11.07
N GLU A 257 -17.67 -15.58 -11.44
CA GLU A 257 -19.02 -15.41 -11.98
C GLU A 257 -20.00 -15.00 -10.87
N ASP A 258 -19.88 -15.64 -9.69
CA ASP A 258 -20.88 -15.57 -8.62
C ASP A 258 -20.83 -14.29 -7.78
N VAL A 259 -19.67 -13.62 -7.71
CA VAL A 259 -19.53 -12.40 -6.91
C VAL A 259 -19.95 -11.15 -7.67
N SER A 260 -20.46 -10.16 -6.93
CA SER A 260 -20.82 -8.84 -7.43
C SER A 260 -19.61 -7.91 -7.45
N TYR A 261 -18.72 -8.08 -6.46
CA TYR A 261 -17.55 -7.22 -6.25
C TYR A 261 -16.30 -8.03 -5.90
N ILE A 262 -15.15 -7.52 -6.31
CA ILE A 262 -13.82 -8.02 -5.94
C ILE A 262 -13.07 -6.91 -5.19
N ILE A 263 -12.37 -7.30 -4.14
CA ILE A 263 -11.31 -6.52 -3.51
C ILE A 263 -10.02 -7.32 -3.71
N ASN A 264 -9.20 -6.89 -4.65
CA ASN A 264 -7.94 -7.54 -4.97
C ASN A 264 -6.85 -7.00 -4.04
N LEU A 265 -6.12 -7.91 -3.36
CA LEU A 265 -5.10 -7.59 -2.34
C LEU A 265 -3.74 -8.23 -2.68
N PRO A 266 -3.06 -7.84 -3.78
CA PRO A 266 -1.70 -8.29 -4.05
C PRO A 266 -0.71 -7.76 -3.01
N ALA A 267 0.42 -8.46 -2.89
CA ALA A 267 1.61 -7.94 -2.19
C ALA A 267 2.46 -7.08 -3.15
N LEU A 268 3.10 -6.02 -2.64
CA LEU A 268 4.04 -5.17 -3.36
C LEU A 268 5.35 -5.93 -3.61
N LYS A 269 5.58 -6.39 -4.85
CA LYS A 269 6.83 -7.12 -5.16
C LYS A 269 7.28 -7.07 -6.62
N GLY A 270 8.59 -7.26 -6.79
CA GLY A 270 9.23 -7.54 -8.07
C GLY A 270 8.93 -8.96 -8.58
N HIS A 271 9.35 -9.25 -9.81
CA HIS A 271 9.25 -10.59 -10.39
C HIS A 271 10.22 -10.77 -11.56
N ALA A 272 11.01 -11.86 -11.55
CA ALA A 272 12.02 -12.13 -12.57
C ALA A 272 11.50 -12.19 -14.02
N ARG A 273 10.23 -12.59 -14.24
CA ARG A 273 9.66 -12.71 -15.60
C ARG A 273 8.99 -11.43 -16.10
N ALA A 274 8.60 -10.54 -15.21
CA ALA A 274 7.73 -9.41 -15.55
C ALA A 274 8.18 -8.05 -15.01
N GLY A 275 9.28 -8.03 -14.27
CA GLY A 275 9.75 -6.88 -13.51
C GLY A 275 8.99 -6.73 -12.22
N ILE A 276 7.66 -6.70 -12.30
CA ILE A 276 6.75 -6.53 -11.16
C ILE A 276 5.57 -7.51 -11.19
N THR A 277 4.96 -7.74 -10.03
CA THR A 277 3.74 -8.53 -9.89
C THR A 277 2.77 -7.88 -8.91
N LEU A 278 1.68 -7.32 -9.43
CA LEU A 278 0.67 -6.57 -8.67
C LEU A 278 -0.73 -7.08 -9.03
N PHE A 279 -1.71 -6.20 -9.33
CA PHE A 279 -3.13 -6.56 -9.47
C PHE A 279 -3.43 -7.44 -10.67
N ALA A 280 -3.05 -7.01 -11.88
CA ALA A 280 -3.28 -7.79 -13.10
C ALA A 280 -2.62 -9.17 -13.02
N LYS A 281 -1.43 -9.24 -12.42
CA LYS A 281 -0.73 -10.52 -12.25
C LYS A 281 -1.28 -11.37 -11.11
N ASN A 282 -1.92 -10.78 -10.10
CA ASN A 282 -2.59 -11.55 -9.05
C ASN A 282 -3.77 -12.36 -9.60
N HIS A 283 -4.25 -12.01 -10.80
CA HIS A 283 -5.22 -12.80 -11.56
C HIS A 283 -4.63 -14.01 -12.30
N PHE A 284 -3.32 -14.25 -12.27
CA PHE A 284 -2.74 -15.51 -12.75
C PHE A 284 -3.28 -16.72 -11.98
N GLY A 285 -3.81 -16.52 -10.76
CA GLY A 285 -4.52 -17.56 -9.99
C GLY A 285 -6.01 -17.74 -10.34
N SER A 286 -6.54 -17.04 -11.35
CA SER A 286 -8.00 -16.99 -11.60
C SER A 286 -8.51 -18.05 -12.58
N HIS A 287 -7.63 -18.64 -13.37
CA HIS A 287 -7.97 -19.69 -14.33
C HIS A 287 -7.89 -21.09 -13.71
N CYS A 288 -8.56 -22.07 -14.31
CA CYS A 288 -8.73 -23.41 -13.75
C CYS A 288 -7.68 -24.44 -14.19
N ARG A 289 -6.53 -24.00 -14.73
CA ARG A 289 -5.45 -24.93 -15.08
C ARG A 289 -4.63 -25.28 -13.83
N ASN A 290 -3.85 -26.35 -13.91
CA ASN A 290 -3.01 -26.82 -12.81
C ASN A 290 -1.97 -25.78 -12.36
N ASP A 291 -1.50 -24.95 -13.29
CA ASP A 291 -0.54 -23.88 -13.04
C ASP A 291 -0.70 -22.76 -14.08
N ALA A 292 -0.06 -21.62 -13.80
CA ALA A 292 -0.08 -20.43 -14.64
C ALA A 292 1.11 -20.35 -15.61
N PHE A 293 1.87 -21.44 -15.87
CA PHE A 293 3.08 -21.36 -16.70
C PHE A 293 2.76 -20.86 -18.12
N HIS A 294 1.62 -21.24 -18.69
CA HIS A 294 1.24 -20.77 -20.02
C HIS A 294 1.12 -19.25 -20.10
N LEU A 295 0.66 -18.58 -19.03
CA LEU A 295 0.54 -17.12 -18.94
C LEU A 295 1.90 -16.40 -19.05
N HIS A 296 3.00 -17.06 -18.72
CA HIS A 296 4.32 -16.43 -18.70
C HIS A 296 4.83 -16.05 -20.10
N ASN A 297 4.31 -16.68 -21.16
CA ASN A 297 4.66 -16.32 -22.53
C ASN A 297 4.32 -14.86 -22.87
N GLY A 298 3.31 -14.28 -22.22
CA GLY A 298 2.90 -12.88 -22.41
C GLY A 298 3.78 -11.87 -21.66
N LEU A 299 4.80 -12.31 -20.92
CA LEU A 299 5.60 -11.45 -20.06
C LEU A 299 6.87 -10.91 -20.74
N VAL A 300 7.56 -10.05 -19.99
CA VAL A 300 8.74 -9.29 -20.43
C VAL A 300 9.94 -10.22 -20.66
N ASP A 301 10.18 -11.17 -19.76
CA ASP A 301 11.15 -12.25 -19.89
C ASP A 301 10.50 -13.59 -19.55
N PRO A 302 9.80 -14.25 -20.50
CA PRO A 302 9.09 -15.49 -20.26
C PRO A 302 9.95 -16.64 -19.75
N ASN A 303 11.27 -16.59 -19.94
CA ASN A 303 12.18 -17.71 -19.65
C ASN A 303 13.13 -17.44 -18.48
N GLU A 304 13.03 -16.28 -17.80
CA GLU A 304 13.98 -15.85 -16.77
C GLU A 304 15.44 -15.91 -17.25
N SER A 305 15.65 -15.61 -18.53
CA SER A 305 16.94 -15.79 -19.19
C SER A 305 17.82 -14.55 -19.15
N GLY A 306 17.26 -13.41 -18.71
CA GLY A 306 17.84 -12.08 -18.87
C GLY A 306 17.71 -11.54 -20.30
N ASN A 307 17.26 -12.36 -21.26
CA ASN A 307 16.99 -11.94 -22.63
C ASN A 307 15.58 -11.39 -22.74
N ILE A 308 15.45 -10.11 -22.38
CA ILE A 308 14.18 -9.39 -22.44
C ILE A 308 13.60 -9.44 -23.85
N ARG A 309 12.32 -9.79 -23.97
CA ARG A 309 11.63 -9.83 -25.26
C ARG A 309 11.70 -8.46 -25.92
N SER A 310 12.16 -8.45 -27.16
CA SER A 310 12.12 -7.29 -28.03
C SER A 310 11.69 -7.70 -29.43
N LEU A 311 11.07 -6.78 -30.16
CA LEU A 311 10.77 -6.92 -31.57
C LEU A 311 11.42 -5.76 -32.31
N ASN A 312 12.33 -6.06 -33.24
CA ASN A 312 13.08 -5.06 -34.01
C ASN A 312 13.78 -4.01 -33.13
N GLY A 313 14.27 -4.42 -31.95
CA GLY A 313 14.93 -3.52 -31.00
C GLY A 313 14.00 -2.70 -30.09
N SER A 314 12.68 -2.83 -30.24
CA SER A 314 11.69 -2.25 -29.33
C SER A 314 11.31 -3.24 -28.22
N TYR A 315 11.26 -2.76 -26.98
CA TYR A 315 10.72 -3.48 -25.82
C TYR A 315 9.24 -3.17 -25.53
N TYR A 316 8.68 -2.23 -26.29
CA TYR A 316 7.29 -1.77 -26.19
C TYR A 316 6.48 -2.17 -27.42
N GLY A 317 5.16 -2.20 -27.27
CA GLY A 317 4.23 -2.63 -28.32
C GLY A 317 4.29 -4.15 -28.55
N LEU A 318 4.59 -4.92 -27.50
CA LEU A 318 4.56 -6.37 -27.50
C LEU A 318 3.32 -6.85 -26.76
N TYR A 319 2.68 -7.93 -27.20
CA TYR A 319 1.50 -8.42 -26.50
C TYR A 319 1.81 -8.75 -25.04
N ARG A 320 0.97 -8.23 -24.14
CA ARG A 320 1.05 -8.40 -22.69
C ARG A 320 -0.27 -8.98 -22.19
N VAL A 321 -0.23 -10.21 -21.72
CA VAL A 321 -1.41 -10.91 -21.16
C VAL A 321 -2.01 -10.18 -19.96
N GLN A 322 -1.23 -9.34 -19.27
CA GLN A 322 -1.74 -8.48 -18.20
C GLN A 322 -2.86 -7.54 -18.66
N VAL A 323 -2.86 -7.10 -19.93
CA VAL A 323 -3.89 -6.21 -20.47
C VAL A 323 -5.22 -6.95 -20.63
N ASP A 324 -5.19 -8.20 -21.10
CA ASP A 324 -6.40 -9.06 -21.14
C ASP A 324 -6.96 -9.28 -19.73
N LEU A 325 -6.11 -9.63 -18.76
CA LEU A 325 -6.54 -9.85 -17.37
C LEU A 325 -7.10 -8.58 -16.71
N MET A 326 -6.47 -7.42 -16.97
CA MET A 326 -6.91 -6.12 -16.44
C MET A 326 -8.18 -5.61 -17.12
N GLY A 327 -8.42 -5.98 -18.38
CA GLY A 327 -9.59 -5.57 -19.15
C GLY A 327 -10.81 -6.46 -18.99
N HIS A 328 -10.64 -7.67 -18.45
CA HIS A 328 -11.71 -8.67 -18.40
C HIS A 328 -12.82 -8.32 -17.39
N GLU A 329 -14.08 -8.44 -17.83
CA GLU A 329 -15.28 -8.03 -17.10
C GLU A 329 -15.50 -8.78 -15.78
N LEU A 330 -15.20 -10.09 -15.73
CA LEU A 330 -15.33 -10.93 -14.53
C LEU A 330 -14.13 -10.85 -13.58
N LEU A 331 -13.02 -10.26 -14.04
CA LEU A 331 -11.79 -10.10 -13.27
C LEU A 331 -11.68 -8.66 -12.75
N CYS A 332 -10.76 -7.85 -13.28
CA CYS A 332 -10.60 -6.46 -12.85
C CYS A 332 -11.84 -5.60 -13.13
N GLY A 333 -12.70 -5.99 -14.07
CA GLY A 333 -14.02 -5.36 -14.28
C GLY A 333 -14.95 -5.46 -13.06
N LYS A 334 -14.73 -6.39 -12.13
CA LYS A 334 -15.47 -6.49 -10.87
C LYS A 334 -14.77 -5.85 -9.68
N GLU A 335 -13.59 -5.27 -9.85
CA GLU A 335 -12.84 -4.70 -8.73
C GLU A 335 -13.44 -3.37 -8.26
N LEU A 336 -13.98 -3.38 -7.03
CA LEU A 336 -14.61 -2.22 -6.39
C LEU A 336 -13.56 -1.17 -6.00
N VAL A 337 -12.44 -1.65 -5.46
CA VAL A 337 -11.32 -0.85 -4.97
C VAL A 337 -10.05 -1.69 -5.03
N TYR A 338 -8.96 -1.06 -5.50
CA TYR A 338 -7.64 -1.65 -5.59
C TYR A 338 -6.88 -1.33 -4.32
N LEU A 339 -6.59 -2.35 -3.50
CA LEU A 339 -5.84 -2.21 -2.26
C LEU A 339 -4.53 -3.01 -2.36
N LEU A 340 -3.39 -2.34 -2.24
CA LEU A 340 -2.08 -2.97 -2.34
C LEU A 340 -1.47 -3.15 -0.95
N ASP A 341 -1.12 -4.39 -0.62
CA ASP A 341 -0.38 -4.71 0.58
C ASP A 341 1.11 -4.43 0.38
N GLY A 342 1.57 -3.32 0.95
CA GLY A 342 2.98 -2.95 1.00
C GLY A 342 3.56 -3.05 2.40
N LEU A 343 3.00 -3.86 3.31
CA LEU A 343 3.55 -4.02 4.66
C LEU A 343 4.93 -4.70 4.59
N TRP A 344 5.03 -5.74 3.76
CA TRP A 344 6.19 -6.62 3.63
C TRP A 344 6.56 -6.81 2.16
N ALA A 345 7.16 -5.79 1.55
CA ALA A 345 7.49 -5.83 0.12
C ALA A 345 8.59 -6.86 -0.21
N GLY A 346 8.46 -7.52 -1.36
CA GLY A 346 9.38 -8.58 -1.82
C GLY A 346 10.16 -8.20 -3.08
N SER A 347 11.33 -8.82 -3.26
CA SER A 347 12.19 -8.66 -4.44
C SER A 347 11.73 -9.47 -5.64
N GLU A 348 11.08 -10.60 -5.37
CA GLU A 348 10.67 -11.60 -6.36
C GLU A 348 9.34 -12.25 -5.92
N ALA A 349 8.61 -12.88 -6.86
CA ALA A 349 7.44 -13.71 -6.63
C ALA A 349 7.55 -14.74 -5.48
N ILE A 350 8.72 -15.37 -5.30
CA ILE A 350 8.97 -16.45 -4.32
C ILE A 350 10.05 -16.11 -3.26
N ASP A 351 10.48 -14.86 -3.19
CA ASP A 351 11.45 -14.42 -2.18
C ASP A 351 10.77 -14.02 -0.87
N PRO A 352 11.47 -14.08 0.28
CA PRO A 352 11.04 -13.40 1.49
C PRO A 352 11.05 -11.87 1.30
N PRO A 353 10.31 -11.11 2.15
CA PRO A 353 10.35 -9.67 2.07
C PRO A 353 11.74 -9.13 2.40
N THR A 354 12.10 -8.02 1.79
CA THR A 354 13.39 -7.33 1.98
C THR A 354 13.15 -5.95 2.59
N LYS A 355 14.15 -5.48 3.36
CA LYS A 355 14.15 -4.11 3.87
C LYS A 355 14.52 -3.15 2.73
N TRP A 356 13.91 -1.97 2.74
CA TRP A 356 14.10 -0.97 1.70
C TRP A 356 15.06 0.12 2.17
N GLU A 357 16.05 0.40 1.34
CA GLU A 357 17.07 1.43 1.56
C GLU A 357 16.55 2.81 1.20
N SER A 358 15.63 2.92 0.25
CA SER A 358 15.11 4.22 -0.21
C SER A 358 14.33 4.95 0.87
N ALA A 359 14.39 6.28 0.85
CA ALA A 359 13.57 7.10 1.74
C ALA A 359 12.07 7.00 1.36
N PRO A 360 11.17 6.84 2.33
CA PRO A 360 11.35 7.06 3.77
C PRO A 360 11.62 5.79 4.61
N PHE A 361 11.90 4.65 3.98
CA PHE A 361 12.02 3.36 4.67
C PHE A 361 13.36 3.22 5.40
N ASN A 362 14.44 3.76 4.83
CA ASN A 362 15.75 3.93 5.51
C ASN A 362 16.26 2.64 6.19
N SER A 363 16.42 1.58 5.38
CA SER A 363 16.84 0.24 5.82
C SER A 363 15.83 -0.42 6.76
N ASP A 364 14.53 -0.25 6.49
CA ASP A 364 13.45 -0.89 7.24
C ASP A 364 12.35 -1.49 6.34
N TRP A 365 11.38 -2.17 6.96
CA TRP A 365 10.24 -2.74 6.23
C TRP A 365 9.34 -1.66 5.66
N THR A 366 8.74 -1.93 4.51
CA THR A 366 7.95 -0.95 3.77
C THR A 366 6.72 -0.44 4.51
N SER A 367 6.11 -1.25 5.38
CA SER A 367 5.06 -0.82 6.32
C SER A 367 4.01 0.11 5.68
N SER A 368 3.54 -0.27 4.48
CA SER A 368 2.76 0.59 3.60
C SER A 368 1.43 -0.02 3.18
N VAL A 369 0.45 0.84 2.92
CA VAL A 369 -0.83 0.49 2.27
C VAL A 369 -1.06 1.46 1.13
N PHE A 370 -1.46 0.95 -0.03
CA PHE A 370 -1.91 1.80 -1.15
C PHE A 370 -3.37 1.52 -1.51
N ALA A 371 -4.07 2.54 -1.99
CA ALA A 371 -5.46 2.45 -2.41
C ALA A 371 -5.76 3.28 -3.65
N SER A 372 -6.60 2.77 -4.55
CA SER A 372 -7.05 3.44 -5.78
C SER A 372 -8.38 2.86 -6.29
N GLN A 373 -9.03 3.58 -7.21
CA GLN A 373 -10.09 3.04 -8.09
C GLN A 373 -9.65 2.99 -9.57
N ASP A 374 -8.41 3.38 -9.85
CA ASP A 374 -7.79 3.34 -11.17
C ASP A 374 -6.69 2.26 -11.17
N PRO A 375 -6.88 1.13 -11.89
CA PRO A 375 -5.93 0.01 -11.91
C PRO A 375 -4.57 0.40 -12.50
N VAL A 376 -4.59 1.21 -13.55
CA VAL A 376 -3.37 1.60 -14.25
C VAL A 376 -2.58 2.59 -13.38
N ALA A 377 -3.25 3.54 -12.73
CA ALA A 377 -2.58 4.52 -11.88
C ALA A 377 -1.89 3.87 -10.68
N ILE A 378 -2.55 2.94 -9.98
CA ILE A 378 -1.96 2.30 -8.80
C ILE A 378 -0.78 1.38 -9.15
N GLU A 379 -0.86 0.64 -10.25
CA GLU A 379 0.27 -0.16 -10.72
C GLU A 379 1.42 0.72 -11.23
N SER A 380 1.13 1.87 -11.83
CA SER A 380 2.15 2.87 -12.21
C SER A 380 2.89 3.43 -10.99
N VAL A 381 2.14 3.79 -9.93
CA VAL A 381 2.73 4.25 -8.67
C VAL A 381 3.57 3.16 -8.03
N ALA A 382 3.02 1.96 -7.87
CA ALA A 382 3.75 0.84 -7.28
C ALA A 382 5.02 0.47 -8.08
N PHE A 383 4.97 0.56 -9.41
CA PHE A 383 6.13 0.38 -10.26
C PHE A 383 7.22 1.41 -9.96
N ASP A 384 6.86 2.69 -9.82
CA ASP A 384 7.79 3.76 -9.48
C ASP A 384 8.49 3.54 -8.14
N PHE A 385 7.78 3.04 -7.13
CA PHE A 385 8.37 2.60 -5.86
C PHE A 385 9.35 1.44 -6.05
N LEU A 386 8.92 0.35 -6.71
CA LEU A 386 9.74 -0.85 -6.91
C LEU A 386 11.02 -0.57 -7.69
N ARG A 387 10.95 0.19 -8.79
CA ARG A 387 12.13 0.53 -9.59
C ARG A 387 13.02 1.60 -8.95
N THR A 388 12.54 2.31 -7.94
CA THR A 388 13.41 3.19 -7.16
C THR A 388 14.20 2.39 -6.13
N GLU A 389 13.56 1.39 -5.53
CA GLU A 389 14.21 0.53 -4.55
C GLU A 389 15.18 -0.45 -5.22
N TYR A 390 14.68 -1.29 -6.12
CA TYR A 390 15.41 -2.40 -6.69
C TYR A 390 16.28 -1.94 -7.84
N THR A 391 17.46 -1.46 -7.48
CA THR A 391 18.54 -1.07 -8.39
C THR A 391 19.76 -1.93 -8.11
N ALA A 392 20.69 -2.02 -9.07
CA ALA A 392 21.98 -2.67 -8.83
C ALA A 392 22.79 -2.04 -7.68
N ALA A 393 22.49 -0.79 -7.29
CA ALA A 393 23.14 -0.11 -6.18
C ALA A 393 22.57 -0.49 -4.81
N ASN A 394 21.24 -0.58 -4.69
CA ASN A 394 20.58 -0.90 -3.42
C ASN A 394 20.46 -2.42 -3.20
N HIS A 395 20.10 -3.17 -4.24
CA HIS A 395 19.84 -4.61 -4.20
C HIS A 395 20.47 -5.32 -5.40
N PRO A 396 21.80 -5.57 -5.38
CA PRO A 396 22.50 -6.20 -6.49
C PRO A 396 21.89 -7.56 -6.88
N GLY A 397 21.48 -7.71 -8.15
CA GLY A 397 20.90 -8.95 -8.69
C GLY A 397 19.40 -9.12 -8.48
N LEU A 398 18.73 -8.15 -7.84
CA LEU A 398 17.28 -8.14 -7.62
C LEU A 398 16.60 -6.99 -8.40
N ASP A 399 17.31 -6.38 -9.34
CA ASP A 399 16.91 -5.21 -10.13
C ASP A 399 15.93 -5.55 -11.27
N TYR A 400 15.07 -6.54 -11.08
CA TYR A 400 14.02 -6.94 -12.04
C TYR A 400 13.11 -5.77 -12.47
N PRO A 401 12.70 -4.83 -11.59
CA PRO A 401 11.94 -3.66 -12.01
C PRO A 401 12.70 -2.71 -12.98
N GLN A 402 14.01 -2.87 -13.16
CA GLN A 402 14.79 -2.10 -14.14
C GLN A 402 14.76 -2.68 -15.56
N MET A 403 14.17 -3.87 -15.75
CA MET A 403 14.10 -4.47 -17.09
C MET A 403 13.35 -3.54 -18.06
N ASN A 404 13.82 -3.49 -19.32
CA ASN A 404 13.14 -2.68 -20.33
C ASN A 404 11.74 -3.22 -20.62
N GLY A 405 10.75 -2.32 -20.77
CA GLY A 405 9.38 -2.70 -21.13
C GLY A 405 8.55 -3.31 -20.00
N VAL A 406 8.96 -3.16 -18.74
CA VAL A 406 8.19 -3.62 -17.57
C VAL A 406 6.80 -2.96 -17.50
N ASP A 407 6.72 -1.69 -17.83
CA ASP A 407 5.51 -0.88 -17.90
C ASP A 407 4.79 -0.95 -19.26
N ASP A 408 5.25 -1.76 -20.23
CA ASP A 408 4.62 -1.85 -21.56
C ASP A 408 3.13 -2.22 -21.49
N TYR A 409 2.74 -3.08 -20.53
CA TYR A 409 1.33 -3.40 -20.31
C TYR A 409 0.53 -2.20 -19.76
N LEU A 410 1.15 -1.29 -19.01
CA LEU A 410 0.50 -0.07 -18.51
C LEU A 410 0.28 0.94 -19.65
N HIS A 411 1.24 1.07 -20.57
CA HIS A 411 1.07 1.89 -21.78
C HIS A 411 -0.10 1.39 -22.63
N GLN A 412 -0.20 0.06 -22.80
CA GLN A 412 -1.25 -0.60 -23.58
C GLN A 412 -2.63 -0.56 -22.90
N ALA A 413 -2.68 -0.72 -21.57
CA ALA A 413 -3.89 -0.59 -20.78
C ALA A 413 -4.41 0.87 -20.74
N ALA A 414 -3.49 1.84 -20.76
CA ALA A 414 -3.83 3.25 -20.77
C ALA A 414 -4.35 3.71 -22.14
N ASP A 415 -3.68 3.37 -23.23
CA ASP A 415 -3.96 3.91 -24.56
C ASP A 415 -3.78 2.86 -25.68
N ALA A 416 -4.84 2.68 -26.47
CA ALA A 416 -4.87 1.75 -27.60
C ALA A 416 -3.86 2.10 -28.70
N ALA A 417 -3.35 3.34 -28.75
CA ALA A 417 -2.26 3.72 -29.65
C ALA A 417 -0.96 2.94 -29.37
N ASN A 418 -0.80 2.37 -28.17
CA ASN A 418 0.36 1.56 -27.80
C ASN A 418 0.17 0.05 -28.04
N TRP A 419 -0.99 -0.37 -28.57
CA TRP A 419 -1.23 -1.79 -28.81
C TRP A 419 -0.28 -2.38 -29.85
N PRO A 420 0.13 -3.66 -29.69
CA PRO A 420 0.95 -4.34 -30.67
C PRO A 420 0.30 -4.38 -32.05
N VAL A 421 1.12 -4.31 -33.10
CA VAL A 421 0.62 -4.41 -34.48
C VAL A 421 -0.14 -5.74 -34.67
N GLY A 422 -1.37 -5.64 -35.17
CA GLY A 422 -2.22 -6.81 -35.44
C GLY A 422 -2.93 -7.38 -34.22
N ILE A 423 -2.78 -6.76 -33.04
CA ILE A 423 -3.50 -7.12 -31.82
C ILE A 423 -4.60 -6.09 -31.55
N THR A 424 -5.76 -6.60 -31.13
CA THR A 424 -6.88 -5.82 -30.61
C THR A 424 -7.30 -6.53 -29.35
N TYR A 425 -7.19 -5.84 -28.20
CA TYR A 425 -7.56 -6.45 -26.93
C TYR A 425 -9.08 -6.55 -26.81
N ASP A 426 -9.57 -7.79 -26.68
CA ASP A 426 -10.98 -8.18 -26.55
C ASP A 426 -11.01 -9.51 -25.74
N PRO A 427 -10.80 -9.45 -24.41
CA PRO A 427 -10.66 -10.63 -23.57
C PRO A 427 -11.95 -11.46 -23.43
N GLU A 428 -13.10 -10.89 -23.82
CA GLU A 428 -14.41 -11.56 -23.81
C GLU A 428 -14.74 -12.22 -25.16
N ASN A 429 -14.00 -11.85 -26.21
CA ASN A 429 -14.23 -12.29 -27.59
C ASN A 429 -15.68 -12.02 -28.05
N ASP A 430 -16.22 -10.87 -27.65
CA ASP A 430 -17.56 -10.40 -27.99
C ASP A 430 -17.57 -9.40 -29.17
N GLY A 431 -16.39 -9.02 -29.65
CA GLY A 431 -16.18 -8.06 -30.73
C GLY A 431 -16.04 -6.61 -30.26
N THR A 432 -16.03 -6.34 -28.96
CA THR A 432 -15.87 -5.01 -28.36
C THR A 432 -14.44 -4.82 -27.86
N PRO A 433 -13.61 -4.01 -28.55
CA PRO A 433 -12.26 -3.75 -28.08
C PRO A 433 -12.26 -2.99 -26.75
N LEU A 434 -11.24 -3.25 -25.94
CA LEU A 434 -11.03 -2.51 -24.70
C LEU A 434 -10.87 -1.00 -24.97
N GLY A 435 -11.50 -0.21 -24.09
CA GLY A 435 -11.18 1.21 -23.95
C GLY A 435 -9.99 1.43 -23.01
N SER A 436 -9.72 2.70 -22.70
CA SER A 436 -8.73 3.04 -21.67
C SER A 436 -9.16 2.51 -20.31
N LEU A 437 -8.30 1.69 -19.69
CA LEU A 437 -8.52 1.08 -18.38
C LEU A 437 -8.12 2.01 -17.22
N GLY A 438 -7.36 3.07 -17.51
CA GLY A 438 -6.87 4.00 -16.50
C GLY A 438 -5.83 4.97 -17.06
N VAL A 439 -5.15 5.69 -16.17
CA VAL A 439 -4.09 6.65 -16.55
C VAL A 439 -2.70 6.14 -16.16
N HIS A 440 -1.76 6.23 -17.09
CA HIS A 440 -0.35 5.90 -16.87
C HIS A 440 0.52 7.15 -17.00
N GLU A 441 1.49 7.29 -16.08
CA GLU A 441 2.63 8.20 -16.15
C GLU A 441 3.64 7.84 -15.06
N HIS A 442 4.80 8.51 -15.07
CA HIS A 442 5.77 8.45 -13.99
C HIS A 442 5.86 9.77 -13.23
N TRP A 443 6.21 9.70 -11.96
CA TRP A 443 6.47 10.89 -11.14
C TRP A 443 7.66 11.71 -11.66
N ASN A 444 7.82 12.93 -11.15
CA ASN A 444 8.96 13.79 -11.46
C ASN A 444 10.32 13.23 -10.98
N ASN A 445 10.39 12.71 -9.75
CA ASN A 445 11.57 12.10 -9.16
C ASN A 445 11.23 11.32 -7.88
N ALA A 446 12.14 10.43 -7.48
CA ALA A 446 12.00 9.56 -6.30
C ALA A 446 11.94 10.30 -4.95
N VAL A 447 12.38 11.56 -4.86
CA VAL A 447 12.34 12.34 -3.62
C VAL A 447 10.96 12.96 -3.42
N ASN A 448 10.48 13.71 -4.42
CA ASN A 448 9.22 14.43 -4.35
C ASN A 448 8.01 13.55 -4.65
N LYS A 449 8.18 12.53 -5.52
CA LYS A 449 7.14 11.59 -5.93
C LYS A 449 5.86 12.29 -6.42
N GLN A 450 6.00 13.38 -7.18
CA GLN A 450 4.87 14.17 -7.67
C GLN A 450 4.51 13.78 -9.11
N TYR A 451 3.24 13.47 -9.31
CA TYR A 451 2.64 13.23 -10.63
C TYR A 451 2.00 14.49 -11.19
N SER A 452 1.52 14.45 -12.43
CA SER A 452 0.99 15.62 -13.13
C SER A 452 -0.09 16.38 -12.34
N ARG A 453 -1.02 15.69 -11.67
CA ARG A 453 -2.03 16.38 -10.86
C ARG A 453 -1.46 16.99 -9.57
N ASN A 454 -0.43 16.39 -8.98
CA ASN A 454 0.28 17.00 -7.84
C ASN A 454 0.97 18.32 -8.24
N LEU A 455 1.26 18.51 -9.53
CA LEU A 455 1.87 19.71 -10.12
C LEU A 455 0.84 20.71 -10.68
N GLY A 456 -0.46 20.49 -10.43
CA GLY A 456 -1.54 21.38 -10.84
C GLY A 456 -2.06 21.15 -12.27
N MET A 457 -1.67 20.07 -12.94
CA MET A 457 -2.30 19.68 -14.20
C MET A 457 -3.72 19.14 -13.94
N ASN A 458 -4.59 19.29 -14.94
CA ASN A 458 -6.00 18.85 -14.86
C ASN A 458 -6.20 17.35 -15.18
N LYS A 459 -5.17 16.66 -15.66
CA LYS A 459 -5.17 15.24 -15.99
C LYS A 459 -3.90 14.56 -15.45
N GLY A 460 -3.97 13.25 -15.27
CA GLY A 460 -2.86 12.45 -14.75
C GLY A 460 -3.16 11.82 -13.39
N ILE A 461 -2.12 11.30 -12.77
CA ILE A 461 -2.11 10.70 -11.45
C ILE A 461 -2.02 11.80 -10.38
N GLU A 462 -2.74 11.62 -9.28
CA GLU A 462 -2.57 12.35 -8.01
C GLU A 462 -2.15 11.35 -6.94
N LEU A 463 -0.91 11.45 -6.46
CA LEU A 463 -0.48 10.66 -5.30
C LEU A 463 -0.73 11.44 -4.01
N ILE A 464 -1.61 10.94 -3.14
CA ILE A 464 -1.77 11.42 -1.76
C ILE A 464 -0.81 10.63 -0.88
N GLN A 465 0.11 11.33 -0.21
CA GLN A 465 1.14 10.72 0.62
C GLN A 465 0.94 11.14 2.07
N ILE A 466 0.86 10.17 2.98
CA ILE A 466 0.87 10.41 4.43
C ILE A 466 2.17 9.83 4.99
N PRO A 467 3.21 10.65 5.23
CA PRO A 467 4.46 10.17 5.80
C PRO A 467 4.28 9.79 7.28
N GLY A 468 5.08 8.81 7.74
CA GLY A 468 4.95 8.11 9.04
C GLY A 468 4.92 8.95 10.33
N THR A 469 5.04 10.27 10.27
CA THR A 469 4.77 11.16 11.41
C THR A 469 3.31 11.63 11.52
N VAL A 470 2.55 11.52 10.44
CA VAL A 470 1.14 11.92 10.36
C VAL A 470 0.19 10.76 10.68
N VAL A 471 0.69 9.51 10.63
CA VAL A 471 -0.02 8.32 11.15
C VAL A 471 0.29 8.10 12.65
N SER A 472 0.61 9.16 13.39
CA SER A 472 0.43 9.13 14.85
C SER A 472 -1.06 9.26 15.14
N GLU A 473 -1.70 8.10 15.31
CA GLU A 473 -3.13 7.88 15.56
C GLU A 473 -4.09 8.82 14.80
N PRO A 474 -4.83 8.36 13.77
CA PRO A 474 -6.21 8.79 13.71
C PRO A 474 -6.84 8.19 14.97
N VAL A 475 -6.90 9.00 16.02
CA VAL A 475 -7.79 8.77 17.14
C VAL A 475 -9.13 8.54 16.48
N ILE A 476 -9.64 7.31 16.55
CA ILE A 476 -11.07 7.11 16.38
C ILE A 476 -11.67 8.14 17.33
N HIS A 477 -12.36 9.16 16.81
CA HIS A 477 -13.20 10.04 17.62
C HIS A 477 -14.39 9.22 18.15
N LEU A 478 -14.13 8.12 18.87
CA LEU A 478 -14.93 7.77 20.02
C LEU A 478 -14.62 8.87 21.01
N LYS A 479 -15.35 10.00 20.96
CA LYS A 479 -15.37 10.94 22.08
C LYS A 479 -15.44 10.11 23.37
N PRO A 480 -14.43 10.09 24.26
CA PRO A 480 -14.74 10.19 25.67
C PRO A 480 -15.06 11.67 25.90
N ASP A 481 -15.93 12.00 26.85
CA ASP A 481 -16.19 13.39 27.24
C ASP A 481 -14.98 13.99 28.02
N LEU A 482 -13.76 13.90 27.47
CA LEU A 482 -12.55 14.42 28.09
C LEU A 482 -12.48 15.93 27.85
N SER A 483 -12.80 16.74 28.86
CA SER A 483 -12.61 18.20 28.77
C SER A 483 -11.11 18.53 28.79
N PHE A 484 -10.57 19.11 27.72
CA PHE A 484 -9.19 19.65 27.71
C PHE A 484 -9.22 21.15 27.37
N THR A 485 -8.78 21.99 28.29
CA THR A 485 -8.81 23.46 28.15
C THR A 485 -7.45 24.10 28.39
N ALA A 486 -7.21 25.23 27.72
CA ALA A 486 -6.00 26.02 27.84
C ALA A 486 -6.41 27.49 27.96
N TYR A 487 -6.09 28.15 29.07
CA TYR A 487 -6.48 29.53 29.35
C TYR A 487 -5.36 30.29 30.08
N PRO A 488 -5.11 31.57 29.74
CA PRO A 488 -5.67 32.30 28.60
C PRO A 488 -5.11 31.77 27.27
N ASN A 489 -5.87 31.87 26.17
CA ASN A 489 -5.35 31.60 24.83
C ASN A 489 -5.99 32.61 23.86
N PRO A 490 -5.22 33.55 23.26
CA PRO A 490 -3.75 33.67 23.28
C PRO A 490 -3.13 33.93 24.67
N PHE A 491 -1.85 33.59 24.85
CA PHE A 491 -1.10 33.79 26.11
C PHE A 491 0.22 34.53 25.86
N ARG A 492 0.69 35.28 26.87
CA ARG A 492 2.01 35.95 26.84
C ARG A 492 3.05 35.08 27.54
N ASP A 493 2.93 34.97 28.87
CA ASP A 493 3.93 34.30 29.70
C ASP A 493 3.41 33.01 30.33
N MET A 494 2.16 32.99 30.77
CA MET A 494 1.58 31.87 31.50
C MET A 494 0.36 31.28 30.80
N LEU A 495 0.26 29.97 30.87
CA LEU A 495 -0.86 29.18 30.34
C LEU A 495 -1.26 28.12 31.38
N ALA A 496 -2.55 28.09 31.74
CA ALA A 496 -3.12 27.05 32.58
C ALA A 496 -3.83 26.01 31.70
N LEU A 497 -3.46 24.75 31.88
CA LEU A 497 -3.99 23.60 31.16
C LEU A 497 -4.83 22.77 32.12
N SER A 498 -6.08 22.48 31.77
CA SER A 498 -6.98 21.72 32.64
C SER A 498 -7.58 20.53 31.91
N PHE A 499 -7.55 19.35 32.53
CA PHE A 499 -8.17 18.12 32.02
C PHE A 499 -8.70 17.22 33.13
N GLN A 500 -9.69 16.38 32.80
CA GLN A 500 -10.26 15.40 33.74
C GLN A 500 -9.87 13.98 33.30
N LEU A 501 -9.51 13.12 34.24
CA LEU A 501 -9.28 11.69 33.99
C LEU A 501 -10.33 10.85 34.73
N ASP A 502 -11.01 9.94 34.04
CA ASP A 502 -12.03 9.07 34.67
C ASP A 502 -11.41 7.89 35.43
N LYS A 503 -10.19 7.51 35.04
CA LYS A 503 -9.40 6.43 35.64
C LYS A 503 -7.93 6.85 35.73
N PRO A 504 -7.12 6.20 36.59
CA PRO A 504 -5.68 6.39 36.58
C PRO A 504 -5.11 6.12 35.18
N ALA A 505 -4.24 7.01 34.70
CA ALA A 505 -3.65 6.94 33.38
C ALA A 505 -2.23 7.47 33.36
N GLU A 506 -1.36 6.79 32.62
CA GLU A 506 -0.07 7.35 32.24
C GLU A 506 -0.31 8.37 31.14
N ILE A 507 0.09 9.62 31.39
CA ILE A 507 -0.16 10.74 30.47
C ILE A 507 1.13 11.28 29.87
N ASN A 508 1.03 11.80 28.66
CA ASN A 508 2.04 12.63 28.02
C ASN A 508 1.40 13.96 27.59
N LEU A 509 1.90 15.06 28.13
CA LEU A 509 1.47 16.42 27.80
C LEU A 509 2.66 17.19 27.26
N ALA A 510 2.61 17.57 25.99
CA ALA A 510 3.72 18.23 25.29
C ALA A 510 3.24 19.33 24.33
N VAL A 511 4.18 20.20 23.95
CA VAL A 511 4.01 21.33 23.04
C VAL A 511 4.75 21.03 21.74
N TYR A 512 4.09 21.27 20.61
CA TYR A 512 4.61 21.06 19.26
C TYR A 512 4.53 22.35 18.43
N ASN A 513 5.50 22.53 17.53
CA ASN A 513 5.45 23.60 16.53
C ASN A 513 4.59 23.21 15.30
N ILE A 514 4.50 24.09 14.30
CA ILE A 514 3.68 23.86 13.10
C ILE A 514 4.24 22.77 12.18
N GLU A 515 5.54 22.48 12.28
CA GLU A 515 6.22 21.38 11.58
C GLU A 515 6.06 20.02 12.29
N GLY A 516 5.30 19.97 13.41
CA GLY A 516 5.07 18.73 14.17
C GLY A 516 6.24 18.29 15.05
N LYS A 517 7.28 19.12 15.20
CA LYS A 517 8.40 18.87 16.11
C LYS A 517 8.00 19.21 17.54
N MET A 518 8.25 18.29 18.47
CA MET A 518 8.09 18.54 19.91
C MET A 518 9.10 19.61 20.34
N VAL A 519 8.60 20.71 20.92
CA VAL A 519 9.43 21.82 21.41
C VAL A 519 9.52 21.84 22.94
N LYS A 520 8.56 21.24 23.65
CA LYS A 520 8.61 21.12 25.11
C LYS A 520 7.77 19.94 25.60
N SER A 521 8.28 19.16 26.54
CA SER A 521 7.47 18.25 27.35
C SER A 521 7.06 18.98 28.65
N LEU A 522 5.76 19.00 28.95
CA LEU A 522 5.22 19.69 30.14
C LEU A 522 4.97 18.71 31.29
N LYS A 523 4.52 17.49 30.98
CA LYS A 523 4.25 16.45 31.97
C LYS A 523 4.26 15.07 31.31
N ASN A 524 4.90 14.09 31.95
CA ASN A 524 4.93 12.71 31.48
C ASN A 524 4.95 11.77 32.70
N GLU A 525 3.77 11.46 33.24
CA GLU A 525 3.65 10.70 34.49
C GLU A 525 2.31 9.98 34.62
N LEU A 526 2.26 9.00 35.52
CA LEU A 526 1.01 8.36 35.95
C LEU A 526 0.21 9.31 36.85
N LEU A 527 -0.98 9.68 36.40
CA LEU A 527 -1.94 10.48 37.18
C LEU A 527 -3.12 9.63 37.63
N GLN A 528 -3.65 9.95 38.83
CA GLN A 528 -4.87 9.33 39.34
C GLN A 528 -6.12 9.89 38.65
N ALA A 529 -7.26 9.21 38.79
CA ALA A 529 -8.54 9.75 38.35
C ALA A 529 -8.85 11.08 39.06
N GLY A 530 -9.46 12.03 38.35
CA GLY A 530 -9.83 13.35 38.86
C GLY A 530 -9.48 14.50 37.91
N ASN A 531 -9.71 15.73 38.39
CA ASN A 531 -9.36 16.95 37.68
C ASN A 531 -7.90 17.31 37.91
N HIS A 532 -7.20 17.63 36.83
CA HIS A 532 -5.79 17.99 36.81
C HIS A 532 -5.60 19.37 36.20
N GLN A 533 -4.68 20.13 36.78
CA GLN A 533 -4.28 21.43 36.27
C GLN A 533 -2.76 21.51 36.18
N VAL A 534 -2.25 21.91 35.01
CA VAL A 534 -0.83 22.13 34.75
C VAL A 534 -0.63 23.60 34.42
N HIS A 535 0.19 24.28 35.20
CA HIS A 535 0.59 25.67 34.95
C HIS A 535 1.93 25.68 34.23
N TRP A 536 1.98 26.30 33.07
CA TRP A 536 3.19 26.43 32.28
C TRP A 536 3.56 27.90 32.12
N SER A 537 4.81 28.22 32.47
CA SER A 537 5.43 29.53 32.19
C SER A 537 6.43 29.41 31.06
N SER A 538 6.31 30.30 30.08
CA SER A 538 7.24 30.47 28.95
C SER A 538 8.07 31.76 29.06
N ALA A 539 8.09 32.38 30.25
CA ALA A 539 8.75 33.65 30.54
C ALA A 539 10.29 33.59 30.43
N SER A 540 10.90 32.40 30.49
CA SER A 540 12.36 32.21 30.32
C SER A 540 12.84 32.36 28.88
N GLY A 541 11.95 32.64 27.91
CA GLY A 541 12.31 32.77 26.49
C GLY A 541 12.33 31.46 25.70
N ASP A 542 11.95 30.33 26.32
CA ASP A 542 11.96 28.98 25.73
C ASP A 542 11.04 28.80 24.50
N LEU A 543 10.19 29.78 24.20
CA LEU A 543 9.21 29.68 23.13
C LEU A 543 9.04 31.03 22.41
N PRO A 544 9.39 31.16 21.12
CA PRO A 544 9.10 32.36 20.34
C PRO A 544 7.58 32.65 20.22
N PRO A 545 7.17 33.91 19.94
CA PRO A 545 5.78 34.19 19.55
C PRO A 545 5.41 33.41 18.29
N GLY A 546 4.25 32.75 18.30
CA GLY A 546 3.89 31.83 17.23
C GLY A 546 2.67 30.98 17.55
N THR A 547 2.28 30.17 16.57
CA THR A 547 1.24 29.15 16.74
C THR A 547 1.89 27.84 17.16
N TYR A 548 1.32 27.20 18.18
CA TYR A 548 1.76 25.90 18.69
C TYR A 548 0.55 25.00 18.93
N PHE A 549 0.80 23.71 19.09
CA PHE A 549 -0.21 22.72 19.45
C PHE A 549 0.17 22.05 20.76
N LEU A 550 -0.74 22.10 21.73
CA LEU A 550 -0.68 21.26 22.91
C LEU A 550 -1.25 19.90 22.57
N ARG A 551 -0.58 18.85 23.01
CA ARG A 551 -1.00 17.47 22.83
C ARG A 551 -1.03 16.80 24.20
N LEU A 552 -2.19 16.26 24.56
CA LEU A 552 -2.39 15.43 25.74
C LEU A 552 -2.72 14.02 25.24
N SER A 553 -1.93 13.01 25.59
CA SER A 553 -2.24 11.61 25.29
C SER A 553 -2.03 10.73 26.51
N GLY A 554 -2.61 9.53 26.49
CA GLY A 554 -2.43 8.56 27.56
C GLY A 554 -3.34 7.34 27.42
N LYS A 555 -3.30 6.46 28.42
CA LYS A 555 -4.10 5.22 28.43
C LYS A 555 -4.88 5.06 29.75
N GLN A 556 -6.20 5.01 29.67
CA GLN A 556 -7.13 4.72 30.77
C GLN A 556 -7.61 3.27 30.67
N GLY A 557 -6.94 2.34 31.36
CA GLY A 557 -7.24 0.91 31.27
C GLY A 557 -6.86 0.34 29.89
N SER A 558 -7.85 -0.18 29.14
CA SER A 558 -7.64 -0.64 27.74
C SER A 558 -7.84 0.45 26.70
N LYS A 559 -8.31 1.65 27.08
CA LYS A 559 -8.63 2.74 26.14
C LYS A 559 -7.51 3.78 26.11
N SER A 560 -6.96 4.04 24.94
CA SER A 560 -6.10 5.20 24.72
C SER A 560 -6.95 6.47 24.53
N PHE A 561 -6.43 7.62 24.94
CA PHE A 561 -7.02 8.92 24.67
C PHE A 561 -5.97 9.88 24.13
N TYR A 562 -6.42 10.85 23.35
CA TYR A 562 -5.60 11.90 22.79
C TYR A 562 -6.45 13.13 22.54
N GLU A 563 -5.95 14.29 22.95
CA GLU A 563 -6.56 15.59 22.75
C GLU A 563 -5.51 16.60 22.28
N SER A 564 -5.92 17.51 21.39
CA SER A 564 -5.05 18.58 20.88
C SER A 564 -5.71 19.94 20.97
N LYS A 565 -4.95 20.94 21.39
CA LYS A 565 -5.39 22.35 21.48
C LYS A 565 -4.41 23.25 20.76
N LYS A 566 -4.88 23.97 19.74
CA LYS A 566 -4.14 25.10 19.15
C LYS A 566 -3.99 26.20 20.19
N ILE A 567 -2.76 26.66 20.41
CA ILE A 567 -2.44 27.80 21.28
C ILE A 567 -1.63 28.85 20.52
N GLN A 568 -1.77 30.10 20.91
CA GLN A 568 -1.07 31.22 20.31
C GLN A 568 -0.27 31.97 21.36
N LYS A 569 1.06 31.98 21.21
CA LYS A 569 1.96 32.81 22.03
C LYS A 569 2.09 34.20 21.40
N ILE A 570 1.79 35.22 22.19
CA ILE A 570 1.93 36.63 21.80
C ILE A 570 3.12 37.28 22.51
N LYS A 571 3.58 38.41 21.97
CA LYS A 571 4.68 39.20 22.54
C LYS A 571 4.34 39.83 23.89
#